data_AF-A0A357HEB9-F1
#
_entry.id   AF-A0A357HEB9-F1
#
_cell.length_a   1.000
_cell.length_b   1.000
_cell.length_c   1.000
_cell.angle_alpha   90.00
_cell.angle_beta   90.00
_cell.angle_gamma   90.00
#
_symmetry.space_group_name_H-M   'P 1'
#
loop_
_entity.id
_entity.type
_entity.pdbx_description
1 polymer ?
#
loop_
_entity_poly.entity_id
_entity_poly.type
_entity_poly.pdbx_seq_one_letter_code
_entity_poly.pdbx_strand_id
1 'polypeptide(L)'
;MGLNKGALEIWDTLANSIGLGGIPDIPGLDKGKVEVDRLLKSPALGQWREHQQQLQTIAQLLIEFQEADQVYKLAFAQMSLRSVEALRQRLSNISSNEEKISTVRDFYDLWVDVNEEIYSEFAMTDEYQVLHGDFVNALMALRKETNAFTEKLYKAVNLPTRSELNTINKRLQEQRRENIQLRNEIKRLASQIASKTKKKTKPSSKIQAIPKQDKDLSKIKGVGPKIVEKLHTQGIETLEQIAKMQLAELEKLDEQIGGNGRILRDQWGIQANQLLNH
;
A
#
# COMPACT_ATOMS: atom_id res chain seq x y z
N MET A 1 -17.02 28.33 -27.56
CA MET A 1 -16.63 28.56 -26.14
C MET A 1 -17.84 28.29 -25.27
N GLY A 2 -17.72 27.40 -24.28
CA GLY A 2 -18.81 27.04 -23.36
C GLY A 2 -18.87 25.55 -23.01
N LEU A 3 -17.72 24.90 -22.82
CA LEU A 3 -17.64 23.56 -22.22
C LEU A 3 -17.77 23.66 -20.68
N ASN A 4 -18.39 22.65 -20.08
CA ASN A 4 -18.31 22.25 -18.65
C ASN A 4 -19.03 23.09 -17.58
N LYS A 5 -20.38 23.05 -17.57
CA LYS A 5 -21.17 23.35 -16.35
C LYS A 5 -22.15 22.23 -15.94
N GLY A 6 -22.73 21.48 -16.88
CA GLY A 6 -23.72 20.44 -16.58
C GLY A 6 -23.21 19.21 -15.82
N ALA A 7 -21.91 18.91 -15.85
CA ALA A 7 -21.36 17.77 -15.11
C ALA A 7 -21.21 18.05 -13.60
N LEU A 8 -21.02 19.30 -13.20
CA LEU A 8 -20.86 19.70 -11.78
C LEU A 8 -22.21 19.71 -11.04
N GLU A 9 -23.30 20.05 -11.72
CA GLU A 9 -24.67 20.02 -11.15
C GLU A 9 -25.16 18.59 -10.88
N ILE A 10 -24.74 17.61 -11.69
CA ILE A 10 -25.07 16.20 -11.50
C ILE A 10 -24.38 15.65 -10.23
N TRP A 11 -23.18 16.12 -9.92
CA TRP A 11 -22.45 15.73 -8.70
C TRP A 11 -23.01 16.38 -7.42
N ASP A 12 -23.46 17.63 -7.47
CA ASP A 12 -24.13 18.29 -6.33
C ASP A 12 -25.50 17.65 -6.01
N THR A 13 -26.22 17.21 -7.04
CA THR A 13 -27.50 16.50 -6.87
C THR A 13 -27.30 15.12 -6.23
N LEU A 14 -26.18 14.44 -6.55
CA LEU A 14 -25.77 13.17 -5.94
C LEU A 14 -25.33 13.36 -4.48
N ALA A 15 -24.61 14.43 -4.16
CA ALA A 15 -24.15 14.75 -2.80
C ALA A 15 -25.30 15.05 -1.83
N ASN A 16 -26.36 15.73 -2.30
CA ASN A 16 -27.56 15.98 -1.51
C ASN A 16 -28.45 14.73 -1.34
N SER A 17 -28.35 13.75 -2.25
CA SER A 17 -29.14 12.49 -2.19
C SER A 17 -28.63 11.44 -1.19
N ILE A 18 -27.42 11.62 -0.62
CA ILE A 18 -26.79 10.68 0.33
C ILE A 18 -26.85 11.24 1.78
N GLY A 19 -27.45 12.41 1.99
CA GLY A 19 -27.62 13.00 3.33
C GLY A 19 -26.36 13.66 3.90
N LEU A 20 -25.60 14.40 3.08
CA LEU A 20 -24.69 15.46 3.57
C LEU A 20 -25.36 16.85 3.65
N GLY A 21 -26.63 16.96 3.26
CA GLY A 21 -27.47 18.15 3.44
C GLY A 21 -28.90 17.74 3.79
N GLY A 22 -29.44 18.29 4.89
CA GLY A 22 -30.67 17.85 5.54
C GLY A 22 -31.92 17.82 4.65
N ILE A 23 -32.82 16.88 4.95
CA ILE A 23 -34.09 16.65 4.25
C ILE A 23 -35.18 17.52 4.89
N PRO A 24 -35.85 18.44 4.16
CA PRO A 24 -37.15 18.97 4.52
C PRO A 24 -38.28 18.17 3.83
N ASP A 25 -39.42 18.01 4.51
CA ASP A 25 -40.63 17.39 3.97
C ASP A 25 -41.21 18.18 2.78
N ILE A 26 -41.37 17.53 1.62
CA ILE A 26 -41.99 18.11 0.42
C ILE A 26 -43.28 17.34 0.06
N PRO A 27 -44.45 17.99 -0.06
CA PRO A 27 -45.70 17.35 -0.49
C PRO A 27 -45.60 16.85 -1.94
N GLY A 28 -45.88 15.55 -2.15
CA GLY A 28 -45.82 14.89 -3.47
C GLY A 28 -44.87 13.69 -3.56
N LEU A 29 -44.18 13.36 -2.46
CA LEU A 29 -43.24 12.23 -2.34
C LEU A 29 -43.83 10.84 -2.65
N ASP A 30 -45.16 10.70 -2.67
CA ASP A 30 -45.85 9.46 -3.02
C ASP A 30 -45.68 9.10 -4.51
N LYS A 31 -45.54 10.11 -5.38
CA LYS A 31 -45.38 9.89 -6.83
C LYS A 31 -43.97 9.42 -7.22
N GLY A 32 -42.94 9.87 -6.49
CA GLY A 32 -41.54 9.51 -6.76
C GLY A 32 -41.22 8.05 -6.48
N LYS A 33 -41.82 7.47 -5.44
CA LYS A 33 -41.70 6.02 -5.14
C LYS A 33 -42.33 5.17 -6.24
N VAL A 34 -43.50 5.58 -6.76
CA VAL A 34 -44.26 4.88 -7.80
C VAL A 34 -43.55 4.94 -9.17
N GLU A 35 -42.91 6.05 -9.51
CA GLU A 35 -42.16 6.19 -10.78
C GLU A 35 -40.85 5.41 -10.78
N VAL A 36 -40.11 5.41 -9.67
CA VAL A 36 -38.90 4.58 -9.50
C VAL A 36 -39.26 3.09 -9.57
N ASP A 37 -40.34 2.68 -8.90
CA ASP A 37 -40.86 1.31 -8.95
C ASP A 37 -41.28 0.88 -10.37
N ARG A 38 -41.93 1.77 -11.14
CA ARG A 38 -42.32 1.50 -12.53
C ARG A 38 -41.13 1.40 -13.48
N LEU A 39 -40.11 2.23 -13.29
CA LEU A 39 -38.90 2.24 -14.13
C LEU A 39 -38.01 1.00 -13.84
N LEU A 40 -37.94 0.60 -12.56
CA LEU A 40 -37.33 -0.66 -12.12
C LEU A 40 -38.04 -1.92 -12.68
N LYS A 41 -39.33 -1.84 -13.02
CA LYS A 41 -40.15 -2.96 -13.54
C LYS A 41 -40.20 -3.09 -15.07
N SER A 42 -39.57 -2.19 -15.83
CA SER A 42 -39.54 -2.28 -17.31
C SER A 42 -38.63 -3.42 -17.81
N PRO A 43 -38.94 -4.17 -18.88
CA PRO A 43 -38.17 -5.38 -19.24
C PRO A 43 -36.79 -5.06 -19.81
N ALA A 44 -35.70 -5.54 -19.20
CA ALA A 44 -34.37 -5.48 -19.80
C ALA A 44 -34.13 -6.54 -20.87
N LEU A 45 -33.53 -6.14 -21.99
CA LEU A 45 -33.05 -7.04 -23.04
C LEU A 45 -31.58 -7.43 -22.80
N GLY A 46 -31.25 -8.73 -22.79
CA GLY A 46 -29.86 -9.24 -22.81
C GLY A 46 -29.01 -8.92 -21.57
N GLN A 47 -27.74 -8.52 -21.77
CA GLN A 47 -26.74 -8.14 -20.74
C GLN A 47 -27.21 -7.05 -19.76
N TRP A 48 -28.26 -6.33 -20.13
CA TRP A 48 -28.92 -5.33 -19.31
C TRP A 48 -29.78 -5.95 -18.18
N ARG A 49 -30.18 -7.21 -18.30
CA ARG A 49 -31.04 -7.91 -17.31
C ARG A 49 -30.33 -8.17 -15.99
N GLU A 50 -29.06 -8.58 -16.03
CA GLU A 50 -28.27 -8.77 -14.81
C GLU A 50 -28.00 -7.44 -14.10
N HIS A 51 -27.77 -6.37 -14.87
CA HIS A 51 -27.60 -5.01 -14.32
C HIS A 51 -28.91 -4.50 -13.69
N GLN A 52 -30.04 -4.72 -14.34
CA GLN A 52 -31.35 -4.35 -13.80
C GLN A 52 -31.66 -5.09 -12.49
N GLN A 53 -31.41 -6.39 -12.44
CA GLN A 53 -31.65 -7.17 -11.22
C GLN A 53 -30.74 -6.70 -10.08
N GLN A 54 -29.48 -6.36 -10.37
CA GLN A 54 -28.58 -5.81 -9.35
C GLN A 54 -29.02 -4.42 -8.87
N LEU A 55 -29.52 -3.56 -9.77
CA LEU A 55 -30.09 -2.26 -9.41
C LEU A 55 -31.36 -2.39 -8.54
N GLN A 56 -32.22 -3.37 -8.84
CA GLN A 56 -33.37 -3.70 -7.98
C GLN A 56 -32.92 -4.13 -6.59
N THR A 57 -31.90 -4.99 -6.49
CA THR A 57 -31.32 -5.39 -5.20
C THR A 57 -30.76 -4.20 -4.43
N ILE A 58 -30.02 -3.30 -5.09
CA ILE A 58 -29.49 -2.08 -4.45
C ILE A 58 -30.64 -1.18 -3.97
N ALA A 59 -31.69 -1.01 -4.76
CA ALA A 59 -32.86 -0.22 -4.37
C ALA A 59 -33.57 -0.81 -3.13
N GLN A 60 -33.71 -2.14 -3.08
CA GLN A 60 -34.28 -2.84 -1.93
C GLN A 60 -33.42 -2.66 -0.67
N LEU A 61 -32.10 -2.85 -0.79
CA LEU A 61 -31.15 -2.65 0.32
C LEU A 61 -31.09 -1.19 0.79
N LEU A 62 -31.34 -0.23 -0.11
CA LEU A 62 -31.42 1.18 0.24
C LEU A 62 -32.66 1.45 1.10
N ILE A 63 -33.81 0.86 0.77
CA ILE A 63 -35.03 0.96 1.56
C ILE A 63 -34.82 0.34 2.94
N GLU A 64 -34.26 -0.87 3.01
CA GLU A 64 -33.96 -1.55 4.28
C GLU A 64 -33.00 -0.75 5.16
N PHE A 65 -31.95 -0.16 4.56
CA PHE A 65 -31.04 0.73 5.27
C PHE A 65 -31.75 1.99 5.78
N GLN A 66 -32.60 2.62 4.97
CA GLN A 66 -33.37 3.79 5.38
C GLN A 66 -34.31 3.45 6.54
N GLU A 67 -35.00 2.32 6.50
CA GLU A 67 -35.88 1.87 7.58
C GLU A 67 -35.08 1.65 8.88
N ALA A 68 -33.97 0.92 8.82
CA ALA A 68 -33.11 0.68 9.98
C ALA A 68 -32.51 1.99 10.54
N ASP A 69 -32.10 2.93 9.69
CA ASP A 69 -31.61 4.26 10.08
C ASP A 69 -32.69 5.08 10.80
N GLN A 70 -33.94 5.06 10.32
CA GLN A 70 -35.04 5.76 10.96
C GLN A 70 -35.35 5.19 12.35
N VAL A 71 -35.44 3.87 12.47
CA VAL A 71 -35.70 3.21 13.77
C VAL A 71 -34.56 3.54 14.75
N TYR A 72 -33.31 3.44 14.31
CA TYR A 72 -32.14 3.80 15.12
C TYR A 72 -32.20 5.26 15.59
N LYS A 73 -32.48 6.21 14.70
CA LYS A 73 -32.62 7.64 15.03
C LYS A 73 -33.77 7.92 15.99
N LEU A 74 -34.91 7.23 15.84
CA LEU A 74 -36.05 7.37 16.74
C LEU A 74 -35.68 6.92 18.17
N ALA A 75 -34.94 5.83 18.32
CA ALA A 75 -34.46 5.39 19.63
C ALA A 75 -33.52 6.43 20.28
N PHE A 76 -32.61 7.01 19.50
CA PHE A 76 -31.77 8.12 19.97
C PHE A 76 -32.60 9.35 20.36
N ALA A 77 -33.61 9.73 19.58
CA ALA A 77 -34.47 10.86 19.89
C ALA A 77 -35.25 10.62 21.20
N GLN A 78 -35.74 9.40 21.43
CA GLN A 78 -36.40 9.03 22.68
C GLN A 78 -35.45 9.13 23.88
N MET A 79 -34.22 8.63 23.74
CA MET A 79 -33.17 8.78 24.75
C MET A 79 -32.87 10.26 25.03
N SER A 80 -32.72 11.08 23.99
CA SER A 80 -32.47 12.52 24.14
C SER A 80 -33.62 13.24 24.87
N LEU A 81 -34.87 12.86 24.62
CA LEU A 81 -36.02 13.40 25.37
C LEU A 81 -35.96 13.02 26.86
N ARG A 82 -35.56 11.78 27.18
CA ARG A 82 -35.36 11.34 28.57
C ARG A 82 -34.24 12.16 29.25
N SER A 83 -33.17 12.44 28.54
CA SER A 83 -32.07 13.29 29.03
C SER A 83 -32.52 14.71 29.35
N VAL A 84 -33.31 15.34 28.47
CA VAL A 84 -33.87 16.68 28.71
C VAL A 84 -34.79 16.69 29.94
N GLU A 85 -35.63 15.67 30.11
CA GLU A 85 -36.51 15.57 31.28
C GLU A 85 -35.73 15.33 32.57
N ALA A 86 -34.71 14.46 32.54
CA ALA A 86 -33.83 14.22 33.68
C ALA A 86 -33.07 15.49 34.10
N LEU A 87 -32.60 16.28 33.13
CA LEU A 87 -31.97 17.56 33.40
C LEU A 87 -32.95 18.54 34.04
N ARG A 88 -34.17 18.64 33.51
CA ARG A 88 -35.22 19.50 34.08
C ARG A 88 -35.48 19.16 35.55
N GLN A 89 -35.56 17.87 35.88
CA GLN A 89 -35.76 17.40 37.24
C GLN A 89 -34.57 17.75 38.15
N ARG A 90 -33.32 17.53 37.71
CA ARG A 90 -32.12 17.91 38.48
C ARG A 90 -32.05 19.42 38.73
N LEU A 91 -32.34 20.24 37.73
CA LEU A 91 -32.38 21.70 37.85
C LEU A 91 -33.43 22.16 38.87
N SER A 92 -34.62 21.55 38.86
CA SER A 92 -35.68 21.86 39.83
C SER A 92 -35.26 21.51 41.27
N ASN A 93 -34.55 20.41 41.45
CA ASN A 93 -34.06 19.97 42.77
C ASN A 93 -32.96 20.89 43.29
N ILE A 94 -32.01 21.27 42.44
CA ILE A 94 -30.92 22.22 42.78
C ILE A 94 -31.53 23.58 43.15
N SER A 95 -32.49 24.09 42.36
CA SER A 95 -33.19 25.34 42.67
C SER A 95 -33.97 25.32 43.99
N SER A 96 -34.31 24.13 44.51
CA SER A 96 -35.01 23.97 45.79
C SER A 96 -34.06 23.86 46.98
N ASN A 97 -32.79 23.55 46.74
CA ASN A 97 -31.70 23.58 47.71
C ASN A 97 -30.97 24.94 47.66
N GLU A 98 -30.14 25.27 48.68
CA GLU A 98 -29.33 26.49 48.66
C GLU A 98 -28.18 26.47 47.63
N GLU A 99 -27.95 25.35 46.94
CA GLU A 99 -26.99 25.23 45.84
C GLU A 99 -27.50 25.96 44.59
N LYS A 100 -26.70 26.90 44.06
CA LYS A 100 -27.03 27.65 42.84
C LYS A 100 -26.06 27.31 41.72
N ILE A 101 -26.61 26.96 40.56
CA ILE A 101 -25.87 26.98 39.29
C ILE A 101 -25.56 28.44 38.97
N SER A 102 -24.27 28.78 39.03
CA SER A 102 -23.83 30.19 39.01
C SER A 102 -23.21 30.59 37.68
N THR A 103 -22.73 29.62 36.89
CA THR A 103 -22.08 29.85 35.61
C THR A 103 -22.65 28.98 34.49
N VAL A 104 -22.40 29.41 33.24
CA VAL A 104 -22.71 28.61 32.03
C VAL A 104 -21.92 27.29 32.01
N ARG A 105 -20.73 27.27 32.62
CA ARG A 105 -19.93 26.05 32.76
C ARG A 105 -20.62 25.06 33.70
N ASP A 106 -21.08 25.51 34.86
CA ASP A 106 -21.81 24.65 35.82
C ASP A 106 -23.04 24.01 35.17
N PHE A 107 -23.75 24.76 34.31
CA PHE A 107 -24.88 24.24 33.53
C PHE A 107 -24.44 23.22 32.47
N TYR A 108 -23.35 23.49 31.74
CA TYR A 108 -22.82 22.57 30.74
C TYR A 108 -22.35 21.26 31.37
N ASP A 109 -21.66 21.33 32.51
CA ASP A 109 -21.18 20.16 33.24
C ASP A 109 -22.37 19.31 33.69
N LEU A 110 -23.40 19.92 34.27
CA LEU A 110 -24.65 19.23 34.61
C LEU A 110 -25.34 18.62 33.38
N TRP A 111 -25.38 19.34 32.25
CA TRP A 111 -25.92 18.80 31.00
C TRP A 111 -25.15 17.56 30.55
N VAL A 112 -23.82 17.61 30.53
CA VAL A 112 -22.97 16.47 30.14
C VAL A 112 -23.19 15.29 31.08
N ASP A 113 -23.16 15.50 32.40
CA ASP A 113 -23.34 14.44 33.40
C ASP A 113 -24.68 13.73 33.22
N VAL A 114 -25.77 14.47 33.03
CA VAL A 114 -27.10 13.90 32.77
C VAL A 114 -27.12 13.10 31.47
N ASN A 115 -26.52 13.64 30.40
CA ASN A 115 -26.51 12.96 29.11
C ASN A 115 -25.65 11.69 29.15
N GLU A 116 -24.51 11.70 29.83
CA GLU A 116 -23.64 10.54 29.97
C GLU A 116 -24.31 9.42 30.75
N GLU A 117 -25.02 9.75 31.84
CA GLU A 117 -25.78 8.78 32.62
C GLU A 117 -26.89 8.12 31.78
N ILE A 118 -27.75 8.92 31.16
CA ILE A 118 -28.87 8.42 30.34
C ILE A 118 -28.37 7.67 29.10
N TYR A 119 -27.28 8.14 28.49
CA TYR A 119 -26.66 7.45 27.36
C TYR A 119 -26.07 6.11 27.78
N SER A 120 -25.38 6.05 28.93
CA SER A 120 -24.80 4.80 29.45
C SER A 120 -25.89 3.77 29.73
N GLU A 121 -26.99 4.17 30.36
CA GLU A 121 -28.15 3.31 30.58
C GLU A 121 -28.72 2.77 29.27
N PHE A 122 -28.91 3.64 28.27
CA PHE A 122 -29.42 3.25 26.95
C PHE A 122 -28.46 2.34 26.19
N ALA A 123 -27.17 2.68 26.14
CA ALA A 123 -26.15 1.95 25.39
C ALA A 123 -25.89 0.54 25.95
N MET A 124 -26.15 0.33 27.25
CA MET A 124 -26.05 -0.97 27.89
C MET A 124 -27.29 -1.86 27.66
N THR A 125 -28.36 -1.36 27.05
CA THR A 125 -29.55 -2.17 26.76
C THR A 125 -29.32 -3.15 25.62
N ASP A 126 -29.94 -4.33 25.73
CA ASP A 126 -30.00 -5.30 24.62
C ASP A 126 -30.74 -4.70 23.41
N GLU A 127 -31.74 -3.85 23.65
CA GLU A 127 -32.48 -3.14 22.60
C GLU A 127 -31.55 -2.27 21.75
N TYR A 128 -30.67 -1.48 22.37
CA TYR A 128 -29.69 -0.67 21.64
C TYR A 128 -28.74 -1.53 20.79
N GLN A 129 -28.25 -2.64 21.35
CA GLN A 129 -27.33 -3.53 20.63
C GLN A 129 -27.97 -4.12 19.38
N VAL A 130 -29.25 -4.52 19.46
CA VAL A 130 -30.02 -5.02 18.32
C VAL A 130 -30.23 -3.90 17.30
N LEU A 131 -30.74 -2.74 17.72
CA LEU A 131 -30.98 -1.60 16.82
C LEU A 131 -29.73 -1.13 16.09
N HIS A 132 -28.61 -1.02 16.81
CA HIS A 132 -27.33 -0.65 16.23
C HIS A 132 -26.81 -1.75 15.27
N GLY A 133 -26.95 -3.01 15.66
CA GLY A 133 -26.60 -4.16 14.83
C GLY A 133 -27.37 -4.17 13.52
N ASP A 134 -28.68 -4.00 13.55
CA ASP A 134 -29.55 -3.97 12.38
C ASP A 134 -29.20 -2.81 11.43
N PHE A 135 -28.97 -1.61 11.99
CA PHE A 135 -28.50 -0.46 11.23
C PHE A 135 -27.17 -0.72 10.51
N VAL A 136 -26.17 -1.22 11.23
CA VAL A 136 -24.84 -1.51 10.65
C VAL A 136 -24.95 -2.64 9.61
N ASN A 137 -25.74 -3.67 9.88
CA ASN A 137 -25.92 -4.79 8.95
C ASN A 137 -26.57 -4.32 7.64
N ALA A 138 -27.63 -3.52 7.71
CA ALA A 138 -28.29 -2.97 6.53
C ALA A 138 -27.34 -2.05 5.73
N LEU A 139 -26.57 -1.20 6.43
CA LEU A 139 -25.56 -0.35 5.80
C LEU A 139 -24.47 -1.17 5.09
N MET A 140 -23.97 -2.23 5.74
CA MET A 140 -22.93 -3.07 5.17
C MET A 140 -23.44 -3.87 3.97
N ALA A 141 -24.69 -4.35 4.01
CA ALA A 141 -25.32 -5.03 2.87
C ALA A 141 -25.42 -4.08 1.66
N LEU A 142 -25.96 -2.87 1.86
CA LEU A 142 -26.04 -1.84 0.82
C LEU A 142 -24.66 -1.48 0.25
N ARG A 143 -23.68 -1.25 1.14
CA ARG A 143 -22.31 -0.90 0.74
C ARG A 143 -21.66 -2.00 -0.08
N LYS A 144 -21.87 -3.27 0.31
CA LYS A 144 -21.31 -4.42 -0.40
C LYS A 144 -21.83 -4.49 -1.83
N GLU A 145 -23.14 -4.44 -2.03
CA GLU A 145 -23.73 -4.51 -3.38
C GLU A 145 -23.39 -3.29 -4.23
N THR A 146 -23.39 -2.08 -3.65
CA THR A 146 -23.00 -0.85 -4.34
C THR A 146 -21.54 -0.90 -4.81
N ASN A 147 -20.63 -1.39 -3.95
CA ASN A 147 -19.23 -1.57 -4.32
C ASN A 147 -19.06 -2.60 -5.44
N ALA A 148 -19.75 -3.73 -5.37
CA ALA A 148 -19.70 -4.77 -6.39
C ALA A 148 -20.21 -4.25 -7.75
N PHE A 149 -21.30 -3.48 -7.75
CA PHE A 149 -21.82 -2.82 -8.95
C PHE A 149 -20.82 -1.79 -9.50
N THR A 150 -20.24 -0.95 -8.65
CA THR A 150 -19.24 0.05 -9.03
C THR A 150 -18.00 -0.58 -9.65
N GLU A 151 -17.50 -1.69 -9.09
CA GLU A 151 -16.36 -2.42 -9.67
C GLU A 151 -16.67 -2.97 -11.06
N LYS A 152 -17.91 -3.46 -11.30
CA LYS A 152 -18.33 -3.88 -12.65
C LYS A 152 -18.32 -2.71 -13.64
N LEU A 153 -18.80 -1.53 -13.24
CA LEU A 153 -18.77 -0.34 -14.08
C LEU A 153 -17.34 0.09 -14.42
N TYR A 154 -16.46 0.14 -13.42
CA TYR A 154 -15.06 0.49 -13.64
C TYR A 154 -14.36 -0.49 -14.57
N LYS A 155 -14.62 -1.79 -14.38
CA LYS A 155 -14.09 -2.82 -15.27
C LYS A 155 -14.58 -2.66 -16.71
N ALA A 156 -15.85 -2.28 -16.92
CA ALA A 156 -16.41 -2.08 -18.25
C ALA A 156 -15.74 -0.94 -19.03
N VAL A 157 -15.23 0.08 -18.33
CA VAL A 157 -14.49 1.20 -18.94
C VAL A 157 -12.97 1.09 -18.78
N ASN A 158 -12.46 -0.11 -18.43
CA ASN A 158 -11.03 -0.38 -18.21
C ASN A 158 -10.36 0.52 -17.15
N LEU A 159 -11.13 0.95 -16.15
CA LEU A 159 -10.60 1.67 -14.99
C LEU A 159 -10.19 0.67 -13.90
N PRO A 160 -9.07 0.91 -13.19
CA PRO A 160 -8.62 0.06 -12.10
C PRO A 160 -9.68 -0.06 -10.99
N THR A 161 -9.96 -1.28 -10.56
CA THR A 161 -10.89 -1.54 -9.46
C THR A 161 -10.19 -1.51 -8.10
N ARG A 162 -10.95 -1.28 -7.01
CA ARG A 162 -10.41 -1.28 -5.65
C ARG A 162 -9.80 -2.65 -5.30
N SER A 163 -10.44 -3.74 -5.71
CA SER A 163 -9.95 -5.10 -5.52
C SER A 163 -8.62 -5.37 -6.24
N GLU A 164 -8.45 -4.88 -7.47
CA GLU A 164 -7.19 -4.98 -8.21
C GLU A 164 -6.08 -4.16 -7.54
N LEU A 165 -6.39 -2.92 -7.14
CA LEU A 165 -5.43 -2.06 -6.42
C LEU A 165 -4.98 -2.69 -5.09
N ASN A 166 -5.92 -3.26 -4.32
CA ASN A 166 -5.60 -3.97 -3.09
C ASN A 166 -4.69 -5.18 -3.35
N THR A 167 -4.94 -5.91 -4.43
CA THR A 167 -4.12 -7.06 -4.83
C THR A 167 -2.70 -6.62 -5.20
N ILE A 168 -2.56 -5.54 -5.96
CA ILE A 168 -1.26 -4.95 -6.31
C ILE A 168 -0.53 -4.50 -5.05
N ASN A 169 -1.20 -3.79 -4.14
CA ASN A 169 -0.62 -3.35 -2.88
C ASN A 169 -0.15 -4.51 -2.01
N LYS A 170 -0.93 -5.60 -1.94
CA LYS A 170 -0.55 -6.80 -1.20
C LYS A 170 0.70 -7.46 -1.78
N ARG A 171 0.73 -7.67 -3.11
CA ARG A 171 1.89 -8.22 -3.82
C ARG A 171 3.13 -7.34 -3.65
N LEU A 172 2.96 -6.02 -3.70
CA LEU A 172 4.06 -5.07 -3.48
C LEU A 172 4.66 -5.24 -2.08
N GLN A 173 3.83 -5.43 -1.04
CA GLN A 173 4.31 -5.66 0.32
C GLN A 173 4.99 -7.03 0.46
N GLU A 174 4.46 -8.08 -0.17
CA GLU A 174 5.08 -9.41 -0.21
C GLU A 174 6.46 -9.34 -0.88
N GLN A 175 6.55 -8.71 -2.05
CA GLN A 175 7.82 -8.51 -2.76
C GLN A 175 8.83 -7.71 -1.95
N ARG A 176 8.40 -6.66 -1.21
CA ARG A 176 9.29 -5.91 -0.32
C ARG A 176 9.86 -6.80 0.79
N ARG A 177 9.03 -7.65 1.40
CA ARG A 177 9.47 -8.59 2.45
C ARG A 177 10.46 -9.62 1.90
N GLU A 178 10.16 -10.22 0.75
CA GLU A 178 11.07 -11.15 0.06
C GLU A 178 12.40 -10.48 -0.28
N ASN A 179 12.37 -9.25 -0.80
CA ASN A 179 13.58 -8.51 -1.14
C ASN A 179 14.47 -8.27 0.08
N ILE A 180 13.87 -7.93 1.23
CA ILE A 180 14.60 -7.78 2.50
C ILE A 180 15.20 -9.12 2.94
N GLN A 181 14.43 -10.22 2.86
CA GLN A 181 14.91 -11.55 3.21
C GLN A 181 16.09 -11.99 2.34
N LEU A 182 15.97 -11.85 1.01
CA LEU A 182 17.03 -12.17 0.06
C LEU A 182 18.29 -11.34 0.32
N ARG A 183 18.15 -10.02 0.58
CA ARG A 183 19.30 -9.17 0.94
C ARG A 183 20.01 -9.66 2.20
N ASN A 184 19.27 -10.08 3.22
CA ASN A 184 19.83 -10.62 4.44
C ASN A 184 20.52 -11.97 4.20
N GLU A 185 19.94 -12.83 3.38
CA GLU A 185 20.52 -14.12 3.01
C GLU A 185 21.81 -13.95 2.20
N ILE A 186 21.81 -13.06 1.20
CA ILE A 186 23.02 -12.69 0.43
C ILE A 186 24.10 -12.19 1.39
N LYS A 187 23.77 -11.31 2.34
CA LYS A 187 24.75 -10.81 3.33
C LYS A 187 25.30 -11.93 4.22
N ARG A 188 24.46 -12.88 4.62
CA ARG A 188 24.86 -14.06 5.41
C ARG A 188 25.73 -15.02 4.62
N LEU A 189 25.39 -15.30 3.36
CA LEU A 189 26.20 -16.15 2.48
C LEU A 189 27.55 -15.48 2.17
N ALA A 190 27.55 -14.17 1.91
CA ALA A 190 28.78 -13.40 1.73
C ALA A 190 29.71 -13.50 2.96
N SER A 191 29.17 -13.40 4.19
CA SER A 191 29.98 -13.56 5.40
C SER A 191 30.46 -15.01 5.60
N GLN A 192 29.66 -16.02 5.24
CA GLN A 192 30.10 -17.42 5.24
C GLN A 192 31.22 -17.69 4.23
N ILE A 193 31.12 -17.14 3.02
CA ILE A 193 32.17 -17.24 2.01
C ILE A 193 33.45 -16.57 2.53
N ALA A 194 33.36 -15.36 3.08
CA ALA A 194 34.49 -14.61 3.65
C ALA A 194 35.18 -15.35 4.82
N SER A 195 34.41 -16.04 5.66
CA SER A 195 34.96 -16.85 6.76
C SER A 195 35.59 -18.16 6.27
N LYS A 196 35.03 -18.82 5.24
CA LYS A 196 35.63 -20.01 4.61
C LYS A 196 36.93 -19.68 3.87
N THR A 197 37.01 -18.53 3.18
CA THR A 197 38.25 -18.06 2.55
C THR A 197 39.31 -17.71 3.59
N LYS A 198 38.94 -17.05 4.70
CA LYS A 198 39.86 -16.83 5.84
C LYS A 198 40.34 -18.11 6.53
N LYS A 199 39.53 -19.18 6.55
CA LYS A 199 39.93 -20.47 7.14
C LYS A 199 40.89 -21.26 6.23
N LYS A 200 40.89 -21.00 4.92
CA LYS A 200 41.92 -21.49 3.97
C LYS A 200 43.23 -20.71 4.01
N THR A 201 43.28 -19.56 4.68
CA THR A 201 44.48 -18.72 4.83
C THR A 201 44.91 -18.57 6.29
N LYS A 202 44.92 -19.67 7.06
CA LYS A 202 45.78 -19.76 8.25
C LYS A 202 47.17 -20.21 7.78
N PRO A 203 48.23 -19.42 8.04
CA PRO A 203 49.53 -19.59 7.42
C PRO A 203 50.29 -20.76 8.06
N SER A 204 50.50 -21.82 7.30
CA SER A 204 51.63 -22.72 7.53
C SER A 204 52.85 -22.11 6.86
N SER A 205 53.88 -21.90 7.69
CA SER A 205 55.29 -21.87 7.31
C SER A 205 55.77 -20.78 6.34
N LYS A 206 56.61 -19.89 6.89
CA LYS A 206 57.68 -19.21 6.15
C LYS A 206 58.35 -20.17 5.17
N ILE A 207 58.25 -19.89 3.88
CA ILE A 207 59.29 -20.24 2.91
C ILE A 207 59.50 -19.00 2.05
N GLN A 208 60.63 -18.34 2.27
CA GLN A 208 61.21 -17.42 1.31
C GLN A 208 61.45 -18.21 0.02
N ALA A 209 60.70 -17.90 -1.03
CA ALA A 209 60.97 -18.40 -2.36
C ALA A 209 61.59 -17.27 -3.19
N ILE A 210 62.86 -17.48 -3.52
CA ILE A 210 63.65 -16.76 -4.50
C ILE A 210 62.83 -16.63 -5.80
N PRO A 211 62.78 -15.46 -6.47
CA PRO A 211 61.98 -15.29 -7.68
C PRO A 211 62.49 -16.21 -8.79
N LYS A 212 61.69 -17.22 -9.14
CA LYS A 212 61.89 -17.98 -10.38
C LYS A 212 61.30 -17.13 -11.51
N GLN A 213 62.19 -16.42 -12.20
CA GLN A 213 61.87 -15.74 -13.45
C GLN A 213 61.47 -16.78 -14.52
N ASP A 214 60.19 -17.13 -14.57
CA ASP A 214 59.64 -17.86 -15.70
C ASP A 214 59.43 -16.85 -16.84
N LYS A 215 60.25 -16.98 -17.89
CA LYS A 215 60.37 -16.02 -19.00
C LYS A 215 59.30 -16.21 -20.08
N ASP A 216 58.46 -17.23 -19.96
CA ASP A 216 57.57 -17.62 -21.04
C ASP A 216 56.20 -16.90 -20.96
N LEU A 217 56.17 -15.67 -21.48
CA LEU A 217 54.98 -14.81 -21.55
C LEU A 217 53.84 -15.41 -22.40
N SER A 218 54.15 -16.41 -23.24
CA SER A 218 53.20 -17.08 -24.12
C SER A 218 52.15 -17.94 -23.38
N LYS A 219 52.37 -18.22 -22.09
CA LYS A 219 51.46 -19.00 -21.24
C LYS A 219 50.19 -18.25 -20.85
N ILE A 220 50.16 -16.92 -20.96
CA ILE A 220 48.95 -16.12 -20.67
C ILE A 220 47.97 -16.27 -21.84
N LYS A 221 46.74 -16.69 -21.53
CA LYS A 221 45.68 -16.87 -22.53
C LYS A 221 45.28 -15.52 -23.12
N GLY A 222 45.52 -15.35 -24.42
CA GLY A 222 45.27 -14.11 -25.16
C GLY A 222 46.56 -13.39 -25.59
N VAL A 223 47.71 -13.80 -25.07
CA VAL A 223 49.03 -13.30 -25.50
C VAL A 223 49.53 -14.14 -26.67
N GLY A 224 49.33 -13.64 -27.90
CA GLY A 224 49.88 -14.27 -29.10
C GLY A 224 51.37 -13.91 -29.34
N PRO A 225 52.09 -14.63 -30.20
CA PRO A 225 53.53 -14.42 -30.44
C PRO A 225 53.89 -12.99 -30.86
N LYS A 226 53.03 -12.32 -31.65
CA LYS A 226 53.20 -10.92 -32.05
C LYS A 226 53.10 -9.91 -30.90
N ILE A 227 52.39 -10.27 -29.84
CA ILE A 227 52.24 -9.45 -28.64
C ILE A 227 53.45 -9.68 -27.73
N VAL A 228 53.95 -10.92 -27.63
CA VAL A 228 55.19 -11.23 -26.89
C VAL A 228 56.37 -10.42 -27.43
N GLU A 229 56.54 -10.35 -28.76
CA GLU A 229 57.58 -9.52 -29.38
C GLU A 229 57.45 -8.04 -29.00
N LYS A 230 56.23 -7.51 -28.98
CA LYS A 230 55.98 -6.12 -28.55
C LYS A 230 56.24 -5.89 -27.06
N LEU A 231 55.90 -6.86 -26.21
CA LEU A 231 56.20 -6.79 -24.78
C LEU A 231 57.71 -6.79 -24.52
N HIS A 232 58.47 -7.61 -25.25
CA HIS A 232 59.93 -7.61 -25.20
C HIS A 232 60.50 -6.26 -25.67
N THR A 233 59.96 -5.65 -26.73
CA THR A 233 60.40 -4.30 -27.15
C THR A 233 60.11 -3.20 -26.13
N GLN A 234 59.15 -3.41 -25.23
CA GLN A 234 58.83 -2.51 -24.11
C GLN A 234 59.61 -2.87 -22.82
N GLY A 235 60.57 -3.81 -22.90
CA GLY A 235 61.42 -4.20 -21.78
C GLY A 235 60.75 -5.14 -20.77
N ILE A 236 59.61 -5.74 -21.14
CA ILE A 236 58.86 -6.68 -20.29
C ILE A 236 59.16 -8.09 -20.76
N GLU A 237 60.00 -8.78 -20.01
CA GLU A 237 60.56 -10.09 -20.37
C GLU A 237 60.10 -11.21 -19.42
N THR A 238 59.38 -10.87 -18.35
CA THR A 238 59.01 -11.85 -17.30
C THR A 238 57.54 -11.73 -16.90
N LEU A 239 56.92 -12.87 -16.58
CA LEU A 239 55.56 -12.92 -16.03
C LEU A 239 55.44 -12.13 -14.71
N GLU A 240 56.53 -12.04 -13.94
CA GLU A 240 56.59 -11.29 -12.68
C GLU A 240 56.37 -9.79 -12.84
N GLN A 241 56.86 -9.21 -13.94
CA GLN A 241 56.67 -7.79 -14.22
C GLN A 241 55.19 -7.51 -14.46
N ILE A 242 54.52 -8.30 -15.29
CA ILE A 242 53.08 -8.17 -15.56
C ILE A 242 52.24 -8.41 -14.28
N ALA A 243 52.66 -9.36 -13.44
CA ALA A 243 51.96 -9.69 -12.20
C ALA A 243 52.06 -8.60 -11.11
N LYS A 244 53.17 -7.84 -11.08
CA LYS A 244 53.40 -6.75 -10.12
C LYS A 244 52.84 -5.41 -10.56
N MET A 245 52.52 -5.24 -11.84
CA MET A 245 51.99 -3.98 -12.38
C MET A 245 50.61 -3.66 -11.81
N GLN A 246 50.40 -2.38 -11.51
CA GLN A 246 49.09 -1.89 -11.09
C GLN A 246 48.15 -1.69 -12.29
N LEU A 247 46.84 -1.61 -12.04
CA LEU A 247 45.81 -1.49 -13.08
C LEU A 247 46.10 -0.35 -14.08
N ALA A 248 46.53 0.81 -13.56
CA ALA A 248 46.87 1.99 -14.37
C ALA A 248 48.11 1.80 -15.26
N GLU A 249 49.03 0.91 -14.87
CA GLU A 249 50.22 0.60 -15.66
C GLU A 249 49.89 -0.43 -16.76
N LEU A 250 48.99 -1.37 -16.46
CA LEU A 250 48.48 -2.32 -17.45
C LEU A 250 47.64 -1.64 -18.54
N GLU A 251 46.90 -0.58 -18.20
CA GLU A 251 46.17 0.26 -19.16
C GLU A 251 47.11 0.98 -20.12
N LYS A 252 48.16 1.62 -19.59
CA LYS A 252 49.18 2.30 -20.42
C LYS A 252 49.90 1.31 -21.34
N LEU A 253 50.19 0.14 -20.81
CA LEU A 253 50.84 -0.92 -21.58
C LEU A 253 49.92 -1.45 -22.69
N ASP A 254 48.62 -1.62 -22.43
CA ASP A 254 47.63 -2.00 -23.45
C ASP A 254 47.57 -1.00 -24.60
N GLU A 255 47.56 0.30 -24.28
CA GLU A 255 47.59 1.37 -25.29
C GLU A 255 48.89 1.37 -26.09
N GLN A 256 50.04 1.16 -25.44
CA GLN A 256 51.37 1.14 -26.08
C GLN A 256 51.60 -0.06 -26.99
N ILE A 257 51.08 -1.25 -26.63
CA ILE A 257 51.25 -2.45 -27.47
C ILE A 257 50.14 -2.61 -28.52
N GLY A 258 49.12 -1.74 -28.49
CA GLY A 258 47.92 -1.83 -29.32
C GLY A 258 47.04 -3.02 -28.95
N GLY A 259 46.92 -3.28 -27.65
CA GLY A 259 46.19 -4.41 -27.05
C GLY A 259 44.67 -4.33 -27.20
N ASN A 260 44.10 -3.16 -27.53
CA ASN A 260 42.65 -2.97 -27.71
C ASN A 260 41.82 -3.42 -26.49
N GLY A 261 42.29 -3.10 -25.29
CA GLY A 261 41.69 -3.44 -24.00
C GLY A 261 41.80 -4.92 -23.62
N ARG A 262 42.54 -5.73 -24.39
CA ARG A 262 42.65 -7.19 -24.16
C ARG A 262 43.37 -7.50 -22.86
N ILE A 263 44.30 -6.66 -22.42
CA ILE A 263 45.08 -6.91 -21.21
C ILE A 263 44.19 -6.90 -19.96
N LEU A 264 43.23 -5.97 -19.92
CA LEU A 264 42.24 -5.87 -18.85
C LEU A 264 41.10 -6.88 -19.03
N ARG A 265 40.57 -7.00 -20.25
CA ARG A 265 39.45 -7.90 -20.55
C ARG A 265 39.82 -9.36 -20.31
N ASP A 266 41.01 -9.76 -20.75
CA ASP A 266 41.51 -11.11 -20.59
C ASP A 266 42.30 -11.25 -19.26
N GLN A 267 42.30 -10.22 -18.40
CA GLN A 267 42.82 -10.24 -17.03
C GLN A 267 44.27 -10.75 -16.90
N TRP A 268 45.18 -10.25 -17.75
CA TRP A 268 46.56 -10.77 -17.81
C TRP A 268 47.31 -10.67 -16.49
N GLY A 269 47.10 -9.61 -15.70
CA GLY A 269 47.73 -9.48 -14.37
C GLY A 269 47.27 -10.55 -13.36
N ILE A 270 46.01 -10.99 -13.45
CA ILE A 270 45.49 -12.08 -12.60
C ILE A 270 46.04 -13.42 -13.10
N GLN A 271 46.09 -13.63 -14.41
CA GLN A 271 46.66 -14.84 -15.00
C GLN A 271 48.16 -14.98 -14.71
N ALA A 272 48.93 -13.90 -14.81
CA ALA A 272 50.36 -13.89 -14.48
C ALA A 272 50.59 -14.24 -13.01
N ASN A 273 49.79 -13.69 -12.09
CA ASN A 273 49.84 -14.09 -10.68
C ASN A 273 49.45 -15.55 -10.44
N GLN A 274 48.49 -16.10 -11.21
CA GLN A 274 48.12 -17.51 -11.11
C GLN A 274 49.24 -18.44 -11.61
N LEU A 275 49.91 -18.06 -12.70
CA LEU A 275 51.01 -18.84 -13.29
C LEU A 275 52.28 -18.83 -12.42
N LEU A 276 52.52 -17.77 -11.65
CA LEU A 276 53.67 -17.67 -10.73
C LEU A 276 53.46 -18.40 -9.40
N ASN A 277 52.21 -18.63 -9.00
CA ASN A 277 51.86 -19.29 -7.74
C ASN A 277 51.61 -20.80 -7.91
N HIS A 278 51.86 -21.36 -9.09
CA HIS A 278 51.74 -22.78 -9.44
C HIS A 278 53.09 -23.42 -9.70
#